data_AF-A0A967W3Q2-F1
#
_entry.id   AF-A0A967W3Q2-F1
#
_cell.length_a   1.000
_cell.length_b   1.000
_cell.length_c   1.000
_cell.angle_alpha   90.00
_cell.angle_beta   90.00
_cell.angle_gamma   90.00
#
_symmetry.space_group_name_H-M   'P 1'
#
loop_
_entity.id
_entity.type
_entity.pdbx_description
1 polymer ?
#
loop_
_entity_poly.entity_id
_entity_poly.type
_entity_poly.pdbx_seq_one_letter_code
_entity_poly.pdbx_strand_id
1 'polypeptide(L)' 'LAKTLIYSTPTFLIKPITYMNRSGLALKQFIRYYKIDDLSNSLIVLDDVNLPFGTIRLRDKGSSGGQKGLESIIQELIIQ' A
#
# COMPACT_ATOMS: atom_id res chain seq x y z
N LEU A 1 10.93 -3.06 -7.09
CA LEU A 1 11.13 -1.78 -6.38
C LEU A 1 11.73 -0.80 -7.37
N ALA A 2 11.13 0.39 -7.51
CA ALA A 2 11.70 1.48 -8.29
C ALA A 2 11.76 2.74 -7.43
N LYS A 3 12.66 3.67 -7.78
CA LYS A 3 12.76 5.00 -7.18
C LYS A 3 12.58 6.03 -8.30
N THR A 4 11.84 7.09 -8.03
CA THR A 4 11.60 8.16 -9.01
C THR A 4 11.38 9.50 -8.32
N LEU A 5 11.25 10.57 -9.10
CA LEU A 5 10.79 11.88 -8.64
C LEU A 5 9.36 12.08 -9.13
N ILE A 6 8.42 12.35 -8.20
CA ILE A 6 7.06 12.78 -8.53
C ILE A 6 6.94 14.21 -8.06
N TYR A 7 6.78 15.16 -8.99
CA TYR A 7 6.78 16.60 -8.69
C TYR A 7 7.99 17.03 -7.83
N SER A 8 9.19 16.54 -8.18
CA SER A 8 10.44 16.76 -7.44
C SER A 8 10.52 16.10 -6.05
N THR A 9 9.53 15.32 -5.64
CA THR A 9 9.56 14.53 -4.40
C THR A 9 10.13 13.14 -4.66
N PRO A 10 11.25 12.75 -4.02
CA PRO A 10 11.76 11.38 -4.07
C PRO A 10 10.72 10.38 -3.58
N THR A 11 10.34 9.46 -4.45
CA THR A 11 9.24 8.51 -4.22
C THR A 11 9.71 7.08 -4.49
N PHE A 12 9.36 6.17 -3.59
CA PHE A 12 9.51 4.73 -3.78
C PHE A 12 8.25 4.15 -4.41
N LEU A 13 8.41 3.36 -5.47
CA LEU A 13 7.34 2.57 -6.08
C LEU A 13 7.56 1.10 -5.77
N ILE A 14 6.59 0.51 -5.07
CA ILE A 14 6.67 -0.85 -4.56
C ILE A 14 5.54 -1.67 -5.19
N LYS A 15 5.93 -2.73 -5.91
CA LYS A 15 5.02 -3.81 -6.31
C LYS A 15 5.45 -5.06 -5.54
N PRO A 16 4.71 -5.46 -4.50
CA PRO A 16 4.98 -6.72 -3.81
C PRO A 16 5.02 -7.89 -4.80
N ILE A 17 5.97 -8.81 -4.61
CA ILE A 17 6.09 -10.07 -5.36
C ILE A 17 5.67 -11.27 -4.51
N THR A 18 5.12 -11.02 -3.32
CA THR A 18 4.47 -12.02 -2.49
C THR A 18 3.08 -12.35 -3.05
N TYR A 19 2.46 -13.42 -2.54
CA TYR A 19 1.02 -13.62 -2.75
C TYR A 19 0.20 -12.46 -2.17
N MET A 20 -0.98 -12.19 -2.74
CA MET A 20 -1.80 -11.05 -2.35
C MET A 20 -2.12 -11.01 -0.85
N ASN A 21 -2.41 -12.14 -0.22
CA ASN A 21 -2.68 -12.21 1.22
C ASN A 21 -1.42 -12.02 2.10
N ARG A 22 -0.26 -11.74 1.50
CA ARG A 22 1.02 -11.47 2.18
C ARG A 22 1.65 -10.16 1.68
N SER A 23 0.86 -9.24 1.13
CA SER A 23 1.38 -7.94 0.68
C SER A 23 1.90 -7.07 1.83
N GLY A 24 1.27 -7.15 3.01
CA GLY A 24 1.70 -6.41 4.21
C GLY A 24 3.10 -6.81 4.70
N LEU A 25 3.45 -8.10 4.60
CA LEU A 25 4.77 -8.60 4.99
C LEU A 25 5.89 -7.95 4.16
N ALA A 26 5.69 -7.85 2.84
CA ALA A 26 6.66 -7.21 1.95
C ALA A 26 6.82 -5.72 2.28
N LEU A 27 5.72 -5.04 2.58
CA LEU A 27 5.74 -3.63 2.95
C LEU A 27 6.41 -3.40 4.31
N LYS A 28 6.12 -4.24 5.31
CA LYS A 28 6.76 -4.20 6.64
C LYS A 28 8.27 -4.38 6.55
N GLN A 29 8.75 -5.32 5.73
CA GLN A 29 10.18 -5.51 5.50
C GLN A 29 10.81 -4.30 4.83
N PHE A 30 10.13 -3.72 3.83
CA PHE A 30 10.59 -2.51 3.16
C PHE A 30 10.72 -1.31 4.13
N ILE A 31 9.68 -1.07 4.93
CA ILE A 31 9.66 0.01 5.94
C ILE A 31 10.81 -0.14 6.92
N ARG A 32 11.03 -1.36 7.44
CA ARG A 32 12.15 -1.65 8.37
C ARG A 32 13.51 -1.46 7.72
N TYR A 33 13.69 -1.89 6.46
CA TYR A 33 14.96 -1.78 5.76
C TYR A 33 15.33 -0.32 5.47
N TYR A 34 14.35 0.48 5.04
CA TYR A 34 14.54 1.91 4.71
C TYR A 34 14.37 2.85 5.92
N LYS A 35 14.02 2.31 7.10
CA LYS A 35 13.81 3.07 8.34
C LYS A 35 12.80 4.21 8.13
N ILE A 36 11.64 3.85 7.60
CA ILE A 36 10.57 4.81 7.35
C ILE A 36 9.72 4.90 8.62
N ASP A 37 9.79 6.05 9.30
CA ASP A 37 9.11 6.26 10.58
C ASP A 37 7.71 6.89 10.42
N ASP A 38 7.44 7.51 9.28
CA ASP A 38 6.15 8.15 8.97
C ASP A 38 5.57 7.61 7.65
N LEU A 39 4.33 7.12 7.73
CA LEU A 39 3.56 6.60 6.61
C LEU A 39 2.43 7.54 6.16
N SER A 40 2.35 8.76 6.71
CA SER A 40 1.34 9.77 6.35
C SER A 40 1.36 10.12 4.86
N ASN A 41 2.53 10.02 4.22
CA ASN A 41 2.74 10.24 2.78
C ASN A 41 2.72 8.94 1.95
N SER A 42 2.08 7.87 2.46
CA SER A 42 1.94 6.62 1.72
C SER A 42 0.63 6.56 0.95
N LEU A 43 0.67 5.97 -0.24
CA LEU A 43 -0.51 5.71 -1.07
C LEU A 43 -0.54 4.22 -1.43
N ILE A 44 -1.65 3.56 -1.11
CA ILE A 44 -1.91 2.17 -1.50
C ILE A 44 -2.87 2.18 -2.68
N VAL A 45 -2.44 1.58 -3.79
CA VAL A 45 -3.26 1.42 -5.00
C VAL A 45 -3.70 -0.03 -5.10
N LEU A 46 -5.01 -0.24 -5.24
CA LEU A 46 -5.66 -1.55 -5.29
C LEU A 46 -6.84 -1.50 -6.25
N ASP A 47 -7.25 -2.67 -6.73
CA ASP A 47 -8.48 -2.88 -7.47
C ASP A 47 -9.70 -2.90 -6.54
N ASP A 48 -10.84 -2.40 -7.02
CA ASP A 48 -12.11 -2.43 -6.29
C ASP A 48 -13.22 -2.87 -7.23
N VAL A 49 -13.71 -4.08 -7.01
CA VAL A 49 -14.76 -4.71 -7.84
C VAL A 49 -16.11 -4.00 -7.75
N ASN A 50 -16.31 -3.14 -6.74
CA ASN A 50 -17.55 -2.40 -6.56
C ASN A 50 -17.56 -1.08 -7.33
N LEU A 51 -16.40 -0.64 -7.86
CA LEU A 51 -16.31 0.57 -8.65
C LEU A 51 -16.62 0.27 -10.12
N PRO A 52 -17.44 1.11 -10.79
CA PRO A 52 -17.60 1.03 -12.24
C PRO A 52 -16.24 1.18 -12.93
N PHE A 53 -16.07 0.49 -14.06
CA PHE A 53 -14.84 0.56 -14.84
C PHE A 53 -14.50 2.02 -15.22
N GLY A 54 -13.20 2.37 -15.13
CA GLY A 54 -12.71 3.74 -15.38
C GLY A 54 -12.87 4.70 -14.20
N THR A 55 -13.51 4.28 -13.10
CA THR A 55 -13.67 5.11 -11.91
C THR A 55 -12.42 5.05 -11.03
N ILE A 56 -11.87 6.21 -10.67
CA ILE A 56 -10.82 6.35 -9.65
C ILE A 56 -11.46 6.96 -8.41
N ARG A 57 -11.21 6.36 -7.24
CA ARG A 57 -11.66 6.86 -5.94
C ARG A 57 -10.48 6.95 -4.99
N LEU A 58 -10.34 8.09 -4.32
CA LEU A 58 -9.41 8.28 -3.21
C LEU A 58 -10.17 8.19 -1.88
N ARG A 59 -9.57 7.54 -0.88
CA ARG A 59 -10.10 7.50 0.50
C ARG A 59 -8.96 7.47 1.50
N ASP A 60 -9.14 8.14 2.63
CA ASP A 60 -8.18 8.19 3.73
C ASP A 60 -8.31 6.99 4.67
N LYS A 61 -9.54 6.51 4.90
CA LYS A 61 -9.88 5.50 5.90
C LYS A 61 -10.82 4.42 5.37
N GLY A 62 -11.02 3.40 6.20
CA GLY A 62 -11.97 2.31 6.03
C GLY A 62 -11.31 0.93 6.07
N SER A 63 -12.13 -0.12 5.97
CA SER A 63 -11.65 -1.51 6.05
C SER A 63 -11.09 -2.02 4.72
N SER A 64 -10.65 -3.27 4.71
CA SER A 64 -10.17 -3.96 3.52
C SER A 64 -11.26 -4.22 2.47
N GLY A 65 -12.54 -4.23 2.87
CA GLY A 65 -13.65 -4.56 1.98
C GLY A 65 -13.54 -5.97 1.37
N GLY A 66 -12.82 -6.89 2.02
CA GLY A 66 -12.54 -8.23 1.50
C GLY A 66 -11.33 -8.32 0.57
N GLN A 67 -10.65 -7.21 0.27
CA GLN A 67 -9.42 -7.20 -0.53
C GLN A 67 -8.24 -7.71 0.32
N LYS A 68 -7.75 -8.91 0.01
CA LYS A 68 -6.75 -9.64 0.83
C LYS A 68 -5.41 -8.92 0.96
N GLY A 69 -5.02 -8.12 -0.02
CA GLY A 69 -3.80 -7.31 0.02
C GLY A 69 -3.89 -6.18 1.01
N LEU A 70 -4.98 -5.41 0.94
CA LEU A 70 -5.22 -4.33 1.88
C LEU A 70 -5.43 -4.87 3.30
N GLU A 71 -6.13 -5.99 3.45
CA GLU A 71 -6.26 -6.68 4.74
C GLU A 71 -4.90 -7.04 5.33
N SER A 72 -4.03 -7.67 4.54
CA SER A 72 -2.66 -8.01 4.95
C SER A 72 -1.85 -6.77 5.36
N ILE A 73 -1.98 -5.65 4.64
CA ILE A 73 -1.30 -4.40 4.96
C ILE A 73 -1.81 -3.82 6.28
N ILE A 74 -3.13 -3.74 6.46
CA ILE A 74 -3.76 -3.26 7.70
C ILE A 74 -3.28 -4.10 8.89
N GLN A 75 -3.30 -5.43 8.76
CA GLN A 75 -2.86 -6.33 9.83
C GLN A 75 -1.41 -6.11 10.24
N GLU A 76 -0.50 -5.93 9.28
CA GLU A 76 0.93 -5.80 9.56
C GLU A 76 1.35 -4.40 10.04
N LEU A 77 0.59 -3.36 9.69
CA LEU A 77 0.97 -1.95 9.94
C LEU A 77 0.09 -1.20 10.95
N ILE A 78 -1.18 -1.58 11.14
CA ILE A 78 -2.12 -0.87 12.01
C ILE A 78 -2.31 -1.57 13.36
N ILE A 79 -2.04 -2.88 13.45
CA ILE A 79 -2.16 -3.66 14.71
C ILE A 79 -0.82 -3.68 15.48
N GLN A 80 -0.10 -2.56 15.55
CA GLN A 80 1.06 -2.39 16.44
C GLN A 80 0.93 -1.11 17.25
#